data_AF-A0A2A2JVP3-F1
#
_entry.id   AF-A0A2A2JVP3-F1
#
_cell.length_a   1.000
_cell.length_b   1.000
_cell.length_c   1.000
_cell.angle_alpha   90.00
_cell.angle_beta   90.00
_cell.angle_gamma   90.00
#
_symmetry.space_group_name_H-M   'P 1'
#
loop_
_entity.id
_entity.type
_entity.pdbx_description
1 polymer ?
#
loop_
_entity_poly.entity_id
_entity_poly.type
_entity_poly.pdbx_seq_one_letter_code
_entity_poly.pdbx_strand_id
1 'polypeptide(L)'
;MKLSLAYRMSELHPTIPYIILVTEDISPESIESLEQHNISVLPFHKIDTPYLPTHKARKYQYTKIHLWSLTNYTSICHMDLDVLPLADLSSLFHCGSFCASFRHSDMFNSGVFVLRPNMTIYEDMVQKIGQLYSYDGGDQGFLNSYFHELKFAPMFDDVNVDRQRYSSSMMT
;
A
#
# COMPACT_ATOMS: atom_id res chain seq x y z
N MET A 1 8.12 6.16 -15.92
CA MET A 1 7.56 6.68 -14.66
C MET A 1 6.37 7.58 -15.02
N LYS A 2 5.17 7.32 -14.48
CA LYS A 2 3.96 8.08 -14.83
C LYS A 2 3.88 9.37 -13.98
N LEU A 3 4.33 10.48 -14.54
CA LEU A 3 4.24 11.83 -13.93
C LEU A 3 2.79 12.30 -13.70
N SER A 4 1.79 11.58 -14.21
CA SER A 4 0.37 11.92 -14.09
C SER A 4 -0.16 11.89 -12.65
N LEU A 5 0.26 10.92 -11.83
CA LEU A 5 -0.19 10.84 -10.44
C LEU A 5 0.40 11.98 -9.61
N ALA A 6 1.70 12.21 -9.77
CA ALA A 6 2.42 13.33 -9.18
C ALA A 6 1.76 14.68 -9.50
N TYR A 7 1.53 14.94 -10.80
CA TYR A 7 0.84 16.15 -11.26
C TYR A 7 -0.57 16.28 -10.69
N ARG A 8 -1.32 15.17 -10.61
CA ARG A 8 -2.66 15.22 -10.04
C ARG A 8 -2.65 15.55 -8.56
N MET A 9 -1.70 14.99 -7.81
CA MET A 9 -1.55 15.31 -6.39
C MET A 9 -1.17 16.78 -6.19
N SER A 10 -0.33 17.38 -7.04
CA SER A 10 -0.05 18.83 -6.91
C SER A 10 -1.30 19.70 -7.12
N GLU A 11 -2.19 19.34 -8.05
CA GLU A 11 -3.43 20.07 -8.30
C GLU A 11 -4.44 19.96 -7.15
N LEU A 12 -4.44 18.84 -6.44
CA LEU A 12 -5.35 18.60 -5.30
C LEU A 12 -4.95 19.36 -4.03
N HIS A 13 -3.76 19.97 -4.01
CA HIS A 13 -3.22 20.68 -2.84
C HIS A 13 -3.37 19.87 -1.53
N PRO A 14 -2.88 18.63 -1.50
CA PRO A 14 -3.07 17.74 -0.36
C PRO A 14 -2.43 18.35 0.89
N THR A 15 -3.16 18.30 1.99
CA THR A 15 -2.64 18.65 3.33
C THR A 15 -1.71 17.58 3.88
N ILE A 16 -1.73 16.38 3.28
CA ILE A 16 -0.98 15.20 3.68
C ILE A 16 0.25 15.04 2.74
N PRO A 17 1.45 14.81 3.28
CA PRO A 17 2.64 14.58 2.46
C PRO A 17 2.46 13.40 1.49
N TYR A 18 2.87 13.61 0.24
CA TYR A 18 2.91 12.56 -0.79
C TYR A 18 4.35 12.12 -1.03
N ILE A 19 4.57 10.80 -1.02
CA ILE A 19 5.89 10.18 -1.07
C ILE A 19 5.89 9.07 -2.11
N ILE A 20 6.97 8.98 -2.88
CA ILE A 20 7.20 7.87 -3.81
C ILE A 20 8.32 6.98 -3.27
N LEU A 21 8.02 5.69 -3.12
CA LEU A 21 9.02 4.68 -2.83
C LEU A 21 9.70 4.25 -4.14
N VAL A 22 11.03 4.28 -4.17
CA VAL A 22 11.83 3.89 -5.34
C VAL A 22 12.78 2.75 -4.97
N THR A 23 13.06 1.91 -5.95
CA THR A 23 14.03 0.81 -5.85
C THR A 23 15.32 1.16 -6.58
N GLU A 24 16.34 0.32 -6.45
CA GLU A 24 17.68 0.54 -7.01
C GLU A 24 17.70 0.57 -8.56
N ASP A 25 16.64 0.06 -9.20
CA ASP A 25 16.48 0.06 -10.66
C ASP A 25 16.04 1.41 -11.24
N ILE A 26 15.67 2.39 -10.41
CA ILE A 26 15.23 3.71 -10.87
C ILE A 26 16.46 4.60 -11.14
N SER A 27 16.50 5.23 -12.31
CA SER A 27 17.64 6.05 -12.70
C SER A 27 17.76 7.33 -11.86
N PRO A 28 18.98 7.83 -11.59
CA PRO A 28 19.18 9.09 -10.87
C PRO A 28 18.44 10.26 -11.51
N GLU A 29 18.37 10.32 -12.84
CA GLU A 29 17.68 11.37 -13.58
C GLU A 29 16.16 11.32 -13.34
N SER A 30 15.60 10.12 -13.16
CA SER A 30 14.19 9.96 -12.81
C SER A 30 13.92 10.44 -11.38
N ILE A 31 14.82 10.14 -10.44
CA ILE A 31 14.73 10.61 -9.05
C ILE A 31 14.80 12.14 -9.01
N GLU A 32 15.80 12.74 -9.68
CA GLU A 32 15.96 14.20 -9.76
C GLU A 32 14.70 14.85 -10.37
N SER A 33 14.14 14.26 -11.42
CA SER A 33 12.91 14.76 -12.04
C SER A 33 11.71 14.74 -11.07
N LEU A 34 11.60 13.74 -10.19
CA LEU A 34 10.55 13.72 -9.15
C LEU A 34 10.77 14.82 -8.11
N GLU A 35 12.00 14.96 -7.63
CA GLU A 35 12.36 15.94 -6.61
C GLU A 35 12.15 17.38 -7.10
N GLN A 36 12.42 17.66 -8.39
CA GLN A 36 12.13 18.94 -9.03
C GLN A 36 10.63 19.32 -9.00
N HIS A 37 9.75 18.34 -8.86
CA HIS A 37 8.31 18.55 -8.72
C HIS A 37 7.86 18.56 -7.24
N ASN A 38 8.80 18.76 -6.30
CA ASN A 38 8.58 18.74 -4.85
C ASN A 38 8.00 17.42 -4.32
N ILE A 39 8.30 16.31 -4.99
CA ILE A 39 7.88 14.97 -4.55
C ILE A 39 8.96 14.38 -3.68
N SER A 40 8.59 13.98 -2.46
CA SER A 40 9.52 13.28 -1.57
C SER A 40 9.75 11.86 -2.07
N VAL A 41 11.01 11.47 -2.24
CA VAL A 41 11.40 10.15 -2.70
C VAL A 41 12.05 9.39 -1.54
N LEU A 42 11.60 8.15 -1.30
CA LEU A 42 12.22 7.25 -0.30
C LEU A 42 12.81 6.02 -0.98
N PRO A 43 14.14 5.80 -0.88
CA PRO A 43 14.76 4.60 -1.42
C PRO A 43 14.47 3.37 -0.56
N PHE A 44 14.18 2.25 -1.21
CA PHE A 44 13.99 0.94 -0.59
C PHE A 44 14.65 -0.16 -1.39
N HIS A 45 15.02 -1.23 -0.71
CA HIS A 45 15.50 -2.43 -1.37
C HIS A 45 14.33 -3.24 -1.93
N LYS A 46 14.55 -3.91 -3.06
CA LYS A 46 13.55 -4.85 -3.57
C LYS A 46 13.39 -6.03 -2.62
N ILE A 47 12.13 -6.41 -2.40
CA ILE A 47 11.79 -7.70 -1.80
C ILE A 47 11.33 -8.61 -2.93
N ASP A 48 12.16 -9.59 -3.26
CA ASP A 48 11.84 -10.56 -4.32
C ASP A 48 10.69 -11.48 -3.90
N THR A 49 9.92 -11.91 -4.91
CA THR A 49 8.96 -12.99 -4.72
C THR A 49 9.66 -14.35 -4.69
N PRO A 50 9.07 -15.35 -4.01
CA PRO A 50 9.57 -16.72 -4.06
C PRO A 50 9.73 -17.17 -5.51
N TYR A 51 10.76 -17.98 -5.78
CA TYR A 51 11.04 -18.42 -7.14
C TYR A 51 9.82 -19.14 -7.74
N LEU A 52 9.26 -18.54 -8.79
CA LEU A 52 8.29 -19.20 -9.65
C LEU A 52 9.03 -19.76 -10.86
N PRO A 53 8.81 -21.03 -11.26
CA PRO A 53 9.42 -21.62 -12.46
C PRO A 53 9.17 -20.82 -13.74
N THR A 54 8.12 -19.99 -13.75
CA THR A 54 7.82 -19.08 -14.84
C THR A 54 8.63 -17.77 -14.72
N HIS A 55 9.14 -17.24 -15.83
CA HIS A 55 9.79 -15.91 -15.90
C HIS A 55 8.93 -14.73 -15.39
N LYS A 56 7.67 -14.96 -14.99
CA LYS A 56 6.79 -13.94 -14.44
C LYS A 56 7.20 -13.47 -13.03
N ALA A 57 8.02 -14.21 -12.29
CA ALA A 57 8.47 -13.82 -10.94
C ALA A 57 9.01 -12.38 -10.87
N ARG A 58 9.76 -11.91 -11.89
CA ARG A 58 10.29 -10.53 -11.91
C ARG A 58 9.23 -9.43 -12.01
N LYS A 59 8.01 -9.77 -12.46
CA LYS A 59 6.88 -8.84 -12.54
C LYS A 59 6.17 -8.66 -11.19
N TYR A 60 6.45 -9.54 -10.24
CA TYR A 60 5.78 -9.60 -8.97
C TYR A 60 6.84 -9.41 -7.90
N GLN A 61 6.81 -8.27 -7.23
CA GLN A 61 7.74 -7.96 -6.13
C GLN A 61 6.92 -7.68 -4.88
N TYR A 62 7.48 -8.02 -3.73
CA TYR A 62 6.87 -7.79 -2.43
C TYR A 62 7.33 -6.48 -1.80
N THR A 63 7.95 -5.57 -2.56
CA THR A 63 8.49 -4.29 -2.07
C THR A 63 7.46 -3.46 -1.30
N LYS A 64 6.16 -3.58 -1.62
CA LYS A 64 5.07 -2.94 -0.85
C LYS A 64 5.03 -3.33 0.63
N ILE A 65 5.57 -4.50 1.02
CA ILE A 65 5.64 -4.95 2.42
C ILE A 65 6.41 -3.92 3.28
N HIS A 66 7.39 -3.22 2.73
CA HIS A 66 8.12 -2.16 3.44
C HIS A 66 7.24 -1.04 3.99
N LEU A 67 6.02 -0.85 3.47
CA LEU A 67 5.12 0.16 4.00
C LEU A 67 4.77 -0.07 5.49
N TRP A 68 4.78 -1.33 5.96
CA TRP A 68 4.55 -1.63 7.37
C TRP A 68 5.76 -1.31 8.27
N SER A 69 6.98 -1.18 7.74
CA SER A 69 8.16 -0.79 8.54
C SER A 69 8.29 0.72 8.72
N LEU A 70 7.44 1.52 8.06
CA LEU A 70 7.48 2.99 8.09
C LEU A 70 6.84 3.57 9.38
N THR A 71 7.32 3.13 10.55
CA THR A 71 6.74 3.47 11.87
C THR A 71 6.89 4.93 12.30
N ASN A 72 7.56 5.75 11.49
CA ASN A 72 7.59 7.20 11.65
C ASN A 72 6.29 7.88 11.17
N TYR A 73 5.39 7.15 10.51
CA TYR A 73 4.06 7.61 10.15
C TYR A 73 2.99 6.93 11.01
N THR A 74 1.92 7.66 11.32
CA THR A 74 0.79 7.17 12.10
C THR A 74 -0.19 6.35 11.26
N SER A 75 -0.33 6.69 9.98
CA SER A 75 -1.17 6.00 9.00
C SER A 75 -0.67 6.31 7.60
N ILE A 76 -0.77 5.35 6.69
CA ILE A 76 -0.35 5.46 5.30
C ILE A 76 -1.50 5.02 4.41
N CYS A 77 -1.83 5.84 3.40
CA CYS A 77 -2.69 5.45 2.30
C CYS A 77 -1.81 5.09 1.09
N HIS A 78 -1.70 3.80 0.80
CA HIS A 78 -0.99 3.30 -0.38
C HIS A 78 -1.84 3.47 -1.64
N MET A 79 -1.19 3.81 -2.74
CA MET A 79 -1.79 3.86 -4.08
C MET A 79 -0.78 3.35 -5.10
N ASP A 80 -1.23 2.47 -6.00
CA ASP A 80 -0.43 2.07 -7.16
C ASP A 80 -0.25 3.24 -8.14
N LEU A 81 0.85 3.21 -8.90
CA LEU A 81 1.22 4.30 -9.84
C LEU A 81 0.26 4.45 -11.03
N ASP A 82 -0.70 3.55 -11.18
CA ASP A 82 -1.78 3.61 -12.16
C ASP A 82 -3.14 4.01 -11.56
N VAL A 83 -3.18 4.39 -10.29
CA VAL A 83 -4.33 5.03 -9.64
C VAL A 83 -4.29 6.54 -9.88
N LEU A 84 -5.46 7.16 -10.06
CA LEU A 84 -5.60 8.61 -10.22
C LEU A 84 -6.66 9.15 -9.24
N PRO A 85 -6.26 9.86 -8.17
CA PRO A 85 -7.18 10.49 -7.24
C PRO A 85 -8.02 11.58 -7.91
N LEU A 86 -9.33 11.50 -7.77
CA LEU A 86 -10.27 12.49 -8.32
C LEU A 86 -10.69 13.53 -7.29
N ALA A 87 -10.60 13.20 -6.00
CA ALA A 87 -10.97 14.04 -4.86
C ALA A 87 -9.97 13.87 -3.71
N ASP A 88 -10.16 14.64 -2.63
CA ASP A 88 -9.39 14.51 -1.40
C ASP A 88 -9.55 13.11 -0.77
N LEU A 89 -8.45 12.57 -0.24
CA LEU A 89 -8.38 11.23 0.33
C LEU A 89 -8.26 11.23 1.86
N SER A 90 -8.34 12.40 2.49
CA SER A 90 -8.10 12.56 3.93
C SER A 90 -9.04 11.70 4.79
N SER A 91 -10.28 11.48 4.34
CA SER A 91 -11.26 10.63 5.05
C SER A 91 -10.80 9.18 5.21
N LEU A 92 -10.04 8.64 4.25
CA LEU A 92 -9.60 7.24 4.25
C LEU A 92 -8.69 6.92 5.45
N PHE A 93 -7.95 7.91 5.96
CA PHE A 93 -7.04 7.76 7.10
C PHE A 93 -7.75 7.43 8.42
N HIS A 94 -9.08 7.55 8.47
CA HIS A 94 -9.89 7.17 9.63
C HIS A 94 -10.34 5.71 9.64
N CYS A 95 -10.03 4.94 8.59
CA CYS A 95 -10.61 3.61 8.40
C CYS A 95 -10.13 2.56 9.42
N GLY A 96 -8.86 2.58 9.85
CA GLY A 96 -8.38 1.70 10.92
C GLY A 96 -6.91 1.27 10.80
N SER A 97 -6.58 0.10 11.36
CA SER A 97 -5.25 -0.52 11.33
C SER A 97 -4.87 -1.05 9.95
N PHE A 98 -5.82 -1.63 9.23
CA PHE A 98 -5.69 -2.02 7.82
C PHE A 98 -7.06 -1.98 7.15
N CYS A 99 -7.14 -1.32 5.99
CA CYS A 99 -8.37 -1.20 5.20
C CYS A 99 -8.06 -1.29 3.72
N ALA A 100 -8.88 -2.02 2.97
CA ALA A 100 -8.71 -2.16 1.54
C ALA A 100 -10.05 -2.23 0.82
N SER A 101 -10.05 -1.90 -0.46
CA SER A 101 -11.24 -1.99 -1.31
C SER A 101 -11.44 -3.42 -1.82
N PHE A 102 -12.63 -3.98 -1.64
CA PHE A 102 -12.97 -5.33 -2.12
C PHE A 102 -13.37 -5.35 -3.60
N ARG A 103 -12.78 -6.27 -4.38
CA ARG A 103 -13.21 -6.51 -5.78
C ARG A 103 -14.35 -7.52 -5.86
N HIS A 104 -14.28 -8.54 -5.02
CA HIS A 104 -15.25 -9.63 -4.84
C HIS A 104 -15.38 -9.92 -3.34
N SER A 105 -16.40 -10.68 -2.91
CA SER A 105 -16.74 -10.89 -1.49
C SER A 105 -15.58 -11.33 -0.60
N ASP A 106 -14.58 -12.00 -1.15
CA ASP A 106 -13.51 -12.64 -0.38
C ASP A 106 -12.10 -12.09 -0.67
N MET A 107 -11.94 -11.17 -1.62
CA MET A 107 -10.63 -10.66 -2.01
C MET A 107 -10.62 -9.14 -2.24
N PHE A 108 -9.67 -8.48 -1.59
CA PHE A 108 -9.40 -7.06 -1.76
C PHE A 108 -8.38 -6.79 -2.87
N ASN A 109 -8.44 -5.58 -3.41
CA ASN A 109 -7.43 -5.05 -4.32
C ASN A 109 -6.31 -4.39 -3.53
N SER A 110 -5.05 -4.76 -3.79
CA SER A 110 -3.87 -4.14 -3.17
C SER A 110 -3.39 -2.88 -3.89
N GLY A 111 -4.19 -2.34 -4.81
CA GLY A 111 -3.88 -1.10 -5.54
C GLY A 111 -4.18 0.16 -4.75
N VAL A 112 -5.14 0.10 -3.81
CA VAL A 112 -5.40 1.16 -2.83
C VAL A 112 -5.76 0.53 -1.49
N PHE A 113 -5.02 0.88 -0.45
CA PHE A 113 -5.30 0.46 0.92
C PHE A 113 -4.74 1.46 1.93
N VAL A 114 -5.32 1.48 3.13
CA VAL A 114 -4.85 2.23 4.28
C VAL A 114 -4.26 1.27 5.29
N LEU A 115 -3.15 1.64 5.92
CA LEU A 115 -2.52 0.86 6.98
C LEU A 115 -1.98 1.75 8.08
N ARG A 116 -1.89 1.20 9.29
CA ARG A 116 -1.03 1.72 10.36
C ARG A 116 0.29 0.93 10.37
N PRO A 117 1.44 1.60 10.18
CA PRO A 117 2.72 0.90 10.17
C PRO A 117 2.95 0.18 11.51
N ASN A 118 3.47 -1.04 11.42
CA ASN A 118 3.70 -1.89 12.58
C ASN A 118 4.87 -2.83 12.29
N MET A 119 5.96 -2.66 13.04
CA MET A 119 7.19 -3.43 12.84
C MET A 119 6.98 -4.94 13.07
N THR A 120 6.12 -5.32 14.01
CA THR A 120 5.80 -6.73 14.27
C THR A 120 5.08 -7.36 13.08
N ILE A 121 4.13 -6.67 12.47
CA ILE A 121 3.44 -7.14 11.26
C ILE A 121 4.42 -7.21 10.08
N TYR A 122 5.28 -6.21 9.93
CA TYR A 122 6.32 -6.21 8.89
C TYR A 122 7.26 -7.42 9.01
N GLU A 123 7.83 -7.65 10.20
CA GLU A 123 8.76 -8.75 10.45
C GLU A 123 8.09 -10.11 10.23
N ASP A 124 6.85 -10.28 10.68
CA ASP A 124 6.08 -11.51 10.47
C ASP A 124 5.72 -11.74 8.99
N MET A 125 5.36 -10.69 8.24
CA MET A 125 5.19 -10.78 6.79
C MET A 125 6.50 -11.21 6.09
N VAL A 126 7.63 -10.61 6.46
CA VAL A 126 8.94 -10.96 5.88
C VAL A 126 9.29 -12.43 6.17
N GLN A 127 9.03 -12.93 7.38
CA GLN A 127 9.25 -14.35 7.72
C GLN A 127 8.36 -15.30 6.90
N LYS A 128 7.17 -14.86 6.53
CA LYS A 128 6.21 -15.63 5.73
C LYS A 128 6.48 -15.62 4.23
N ILE A 129 7.44 -14.84 3.74
CA ILE A 129 7.85 -14.86 2.34
C ILE A 129 8.35 -16.27 1.99
N GLY A 130 7.75 -16.88 0.95
CA GLY A 130 8.07 -18.24 0.51
C GLY A 130 7.40 -19.35 1.32
N GLN A 131 6.71 -19.00 2.40
CA GLN A 131 5.95 -19.95 3.23
C GLN A 131 4.44 -19.77 3.03
N LEU A 132 3.98 -18.52 3.01
CA LEU A 132 2.59 -18.17 2.79
C LEU A 132 2.25 -18.26 1.30
N TYR A 133 1.12 -18.89 1.01
CA TYR A 133 0.59 -18.99 -0.34
C TYR A 133 0.26 -17.60 -0.91
N SER A 134 0.54 -17.39 -2.19
CA SER A 134 0.06 -16.24 -2.97
C SER A 134 -0.51 -16.75 -4.29
N TYR A 135 -1.79 -16.48 -4.54
CA TYR A 135 -2.49 -17.02 -5.71
C TYR A 135 -2.02 -16.44 -7.05
N ASP A 136 -1.48 -15.22 -7.04
CA ASP A 136 -0.93 -14.56 -8.23
C ASP A 136 0.61 -14.50 -8.22
N GLY A 137 1.23 -14.97 -7.12
CA GLY A 137 2.66 -14.90 -6.92
C GLY A 137 3.18 -13.50 -6.62
N GLY A 138 2.30 -12.51 -6.45
CA GLY A 138 2.62 -11.11 -6.19
C GLY A 138 1.99 -10.58 -4.90
N ASP A 139 2.16 -9.28 -4.68
CA ASP A 139 1.77 -8.61 -3.44
C ASP A 139 0.27 -8.76 -3.17
N GLN A 140 -0.57 -8.69 -4.20
CA GLN A 140 -2.01 -8.79 -4.03
C GLN A 140 -2.41 -10.15 -3.47
N GLY A 141 -1.91 -11.26 -4.02
CA GLY A 141 -2.21 -12.60 -3.50
C GLY A 141 -1.58 -12.87 -2.13
N PHE A 142 -0.39 -12.34 -1.87
CA PHE A 142 0.27 -12.47 -0.57
C PHE A 142 -0.51 -11.73 0.52
N LEU A 143 -0.85 -10.46 0.27
CA LEU A 143 -1.58 -9.61 1.22
C LEU A 143 -2.99 -10.16 1.50
N ASN A 144 -3.71 -10.66 0.48
CA ASN A 144 -5.01 -11.31 0.68
C ASN A 144 -4.89 -12.58 1.54
N SER A 145 -3.80 -13.33 1.41
CA SER A 145 -3.57 -14.54 2.22
C SER A 145 -3.16 -14.17 3.65
N TYR A 146 -2.40 -13.10 3.84
CA TYR A 146 -1.97 -12.62 5.15
C TYR A 146 -3.16 -12.03 5.93
N PHE A 147 -3.85 -11.06 5.33
CA PHE A 147 -5.03 -10.39 5.89
C PHE A 147 -6.33 -11.09 5.48
N HIS A 148 -6.35 -12.41 5.50
CA HIS A 148 -7.49 -13.21 5.04
C HIS A 148 -8.78 -12.98 5.85
N GLU A 149 -8.67 -12.49 7.08
CA GLU A 149 -9.80 -12.14 7.93
C GLU A 149 -10.42 -10.77 7.61
N LEU A 150 -9.77 -9.95 6.76
CA LEU A 150 -10.28 -8.61 6.42
C LEU A 150 -11.69 -8.65 5.83
N LYS A 151 -12.08 -9.74 5.17
CA LYS A 151 -13.44 -9.91 4.64
C LYS A 151 -14.55 -9.95 5.70
N PHE A 152 -14.17 -10.20 6.96
CA PHE A 152 -15.08 -10.17 8.10
C PHE A 152 -15.07 -8.80 8.79
N ALA A 153 -14.16 -7.91 8.40
CA ALA A 153 -14.14 -6.55 8.88
C ALA A 153 -15.38 -5.79 8.38
N PRO A 154 -15.88 -4.83 9.17
CA PRO A 154 -16.97 -3.98 8.77
C PRO A 154 -16.58 -3.07 7.62
N MET A 155 -17.57 -2.72 6.81
CA MET A 155 -17.42 -1.68 5.80
C MET A 155 -17.19 -0.33 6.47
N PHE A 156 -16.22 0.42 5.95
CA PHE A 156 -15.95 1.79 6.37
C PHE A 156 -16.97 2.74 5.76
N ASP A 157 -17.68 3.47 6.62
CA ASP A 157 -18.57 4.58 6.24
C ASP A 157 -17.82 5.92 6.36
N ASP A 158 -17.37 6.47 5.24
CA ASP A 158 -16.64 7.73 5.18
C ASP A 158 -17.53 8.96 5.44
N VAL A 159 -18.85 8.80 5.39
CA VAL A 159 -19.84 9.86 5.69
C VAL A 159 -20.10 9.96 7.19
N ASN A 160 -20.07 8.83 7.91
CA ASN A 160 -20.32 8.77 9.36
C ASN A 160 -19.11 8.24 10.15
N VAL A 161 -17.95 8.88 9.99
CA VAL A 161 -16.69 8.49 10.66
C VAL A 161 -16.84 8.33 12.19
N ASP A 162 -17.66 9.16 12.84
CA ASP A 162 -17.89 9.08 14.30
C ASP A 162 -18.90 8.00 14.73
N ARG A 163 -19.59 7.36 13.78
CA ARG A 163 -20.60 6.31 14.04
C ARG A 163 -20.21 4.96 13.45
N GLN A 164 -18.92 4.70 13.32
CA GLN A 164 -18.45 3.35 12.99
C GLN A 164 -18.95 2.38 14.06
N ARG A 165 -19.67 1.33 13.65
CA ARG A 165 -20.24 0.35 14.58
C ARG A 165 -19.18 -0.50 15.30
N TYR A 166 -17.92 -0.43 14.88
CA TYR A 166 -16.83 -1.27 15.35
C TYR A 166 -15.55 -0.45 15.54
N SER A 167 -14.82 -0.73 16.62
CA SER A 167 -13.56 -0.03 16.93
C SER A 167 -12.42 -0.53 16.05
N SER A 168 -11.68 0.40 15.45
CA SER A 168 -10.48 0.18 14.64
C SER A 168 -9.29 -0.43 15.40
N SER A 169 -9.43 -0.68 16.70
CA SER A 169 -8.42 -1.31 17.56
C SER A 169 -8.56 -2.84 17.67
N MET A 170 -9.66 -3.43 17.18
CA MET A 170 -9.96 -4.87 17.34
C MET A 170 -9.54 -5.73 16.16
N MET A 171 -8.76 -5.21 15.21
CA MET A 171 -8.44 -5.88 13.94
C MET A 171 -6.92 -5.91 13.71
N THR A 172 -6.24 -6.73 14.51
CA THR A 172 -4.82 -7.12 14.33
C THR A 172 -4.69 -8.60 14.54
#